data_AF-A0A940MBQ2-F1
#
_entry.id   AF-A0A940MBQ2-F1
#
_cell.length_a   1.000
_cell.length_b   1.000
_cell.length_c   1.000
_cell.angle_alpha   90.00
_cell.angle_beta   90.00
_cell.angle_gamma   90.00
#
_symmetry.space_group_name_H-M   'P 1'
#
loop_
_entity.id
_entity.type
_entity.pdbx_description
1 polymer ?
#
loop_
_entity_poly.entity_id
_entity_poly.type
_entity_poly.pdbx_seq_one_letter_code
_entity_poly.pdbx_strand_id
1 'polypeptide(L)'
;IPLLLRGVKNESQREHVRLLQLASARLAQGGALYFSNNFRRFRLDADAVAQFADCEEISASTIPADFERNARIHRAWRLTAG
;
A
#
# COMPACT_ATOMS: atom_id res chain seq x y z
N ILE A 1 5.22 -7.00 -14.34
CA ILE A 1 6.09 -7.20 -13.15
C ILE A 1 5.49 -6.38 -12.01
N PRO A 2 5.14 -6.98 -10.87
CA PRO A 2 4.60 -6.23 -9.72
C PRO A 2 5.71 -5.42 -9.04
N LEU A 3 5.39 -4.19 -8.61
CA LEU A 3 6.30 -3.36 -7.83
C LEU A 3 5.91 -3.44 -6.34
N LEU A 4 6.88 -3.67 -5.45
CA LEU A 4 6.66 -3.67 -4.00
C LEU A 4 7.25 -2.39 -3.38
N LEU A 5 6.41 -1.60 -2.73
CA LEU A 5 6.82 -0.46 -1.92
C LEU A 5 6.64 -0.77 -0.43
N ARG A 6 7.70 -0.58 0.35
CA ARG A 6 7.68 -0.72 1.80
C ARG A 6 7.90 0.65 2.46
N GLY A 7 6.94 1.11 3.26
CA GLY A 7 7.05 2.37 3.99
C GLY A 7 8.07 2.30 5.14
N VAL A 8 8.94 3.32 5.25
CA VAL A 8 9.83 3.56 6.40
C VAL A 8 9.13 4.53 7.38
N LYS A 9 9.31 4.37 8.69
CA LYS A 9 8.52 5.01 9.75
C LYS A 9 8.47 6.56 9.66
N ASN A 10 7.34 7.12 10.10
CA ASN A 10 6.94 8.54 10.21
C ASN A 10 6.78 9.34 8.91
N GLU A 11 7.72 9.28 7.96
CA GLU A 11 7.60 10.04 6.70
C GLU A 11 6.50 9.48 5.78
N SER A 12 6.26 8.18 5.86
CA SER A 12 5.24 7.52 5.06
C SER A 12 3.82 8.05 5.30
N GLN A 13 3.46 8.59 6.47
CA GLN A 13 2.11 9.16 6.64
C GLN A 13 1.89 10.44 5.82
N ARG A 14 2.89 11.30 5.69
CA ARG A 14 2.74 12.57 4.93
C ARG A 14 3.00 12.37 3.44
N GLU A 15 3.99 11.55 3.09
CA GLU A 15 4.43 11.40 1.71
C GLU A 15 3.76 10.23 0.96
N HIS A 16 2.96 9.36 1.62
CA HIS A 16 2.45 8.16 0.95
C HIS A 16 1.68 8.47 -0.33
N VAL A 17 0.78 9.46 -0.34
CA VAL A 17 -0.01 9.79 -1.54
C VAL A 17 0.92 10.12 -2.71
N ARG A 18 1.91 11.01 -2.49
CA ARG A 18 2.88 11.41 -3.49
C ARG A 18 3.72 10.21 -3.99
N LEU A 19 4.20 9.37 -3.07
CA LEU A 19 5.00 8.19 -3.42
C LEU A 19 4.19 7.16 -4.20
N LEU A 20 2.95 6.91 -3.79
CA LEU A 20 2.03 5.99 -4.46
C LEU A 20 1.67 6.50 -5.86
N GLN A 21 1.44 7.81 -6.02
CA GLN A 21 1.17 8.42 -7.32
C GLN A 21 2.37 8.27 -8.26
N LEU A 22 3.58 8.63 -7.80
CA LEU A 22 4.80 8.52 -8.61
C LEU A 22 5.10 7.08 -9.02
N ALA A 23 4.83 6.12 -8.14
CA ALA A 23 5.03 4.70 -8.44
C ALA A 23 3.95 4.16 -9.38
N SER A 24 2.68 4.53 -9.18
CA SER A 24 1.56 4.12 -10.03
C SER A 24 1.74 4.63 -11.47
N ALA A 25 2.22 5.86 -11.63
CA ALA A 25 2.53 6.45 -12.94
C ALA A 25 3.64 5.73 -13.72
N ARG A 26 4.39 4.81 -13.09
CA ARG A 26 5.45 4.00 -13.72
C ARG A 26 5.03 2.56 -13.98
N LEU A 27 3.80 2.19 -13.62
CA LEU A 27 3.29 0.86 -13.91
C LEU A 27 3.08 0.71 -15.42
N ALA A 28 3.48 -0.44 -15.96
CA ALA A 28 3.04 -0.84 -17.29
C ALA A 28 1.51 -1.02 -17.30
N GLN A 29 0.89 -0.98 -18.48
CA GLN A 29 -0.55 -1.26 -18.62
C GLN A 29 -0.90 -2.62 -17.98
N GLY A 30 -1.95 -2.64 -17.15
CA GLY A 30 -2.34 -3.82 -16.37
C GLY A 30 -1.40 -4.16 -15.20
N GLY A 31 -0.43 -3.30 -14.89
CA GLY A 31 0.47 -3.44 -13.76
C GLY A 31 -0.22 -3.19 -12.41
N ALA A 32 0.34 -3.77 -11.36
CA ALA A 32 -0.11 -3.58 -9.99
C ALA A 32 1.06 -3.14 -9.09
N LEU A 33 0.77 -2.19 -8.21
CA LEU A 33 1.64 -1.74 -7.14
C LEU A 33 1.16 -2.33 -5.82
N TYR A 34 2.04 -3.02 -5.10
CA TYR A 34 1.77 -3.50 -3.75
C TYR A 34 2.45 -2.56 -2.76
N PHE A 35 1.67 -1.98 -1.87
CA PHE A 35 2.16 -1.10 -0.82
C PHE A 35 1.94 -1.77 0.54
N SER A 36 2.95 -1.76 1.40
CA SER A 36 2.81 -2.24 2.77
C SER A 36 3.48 -1.33 3.78
N ASN A 37 2.90 -1.27 4.99
CA ASN A 37 3.41 -0.44 6.06
C ASN A 37 3.19 -1.12 7.44
N ASN A 38 4.20 -1.07 8.29
CA ASN A 38 4.19 -1.63 9.66
C ASN A 38 3.94 -0.56 10.75
N PHE A 39 3.68 0.67 10.36
CA PHE A 39 3.34 1.74 11.28
C PHE A 39 1.89 1.59 11.74
N ARG A 40 1.69 1.16 12.99
CA ARG A 40 0.38 0.83 13.57
C ARG A 40 -0.68 1.95 13.51
N ARG A 41 -0.26 3.21 13.42
CA ARG A 41 -1.14 4.38 13.30
C ARG A 41 -1.24 4.93 11.89
N PHE A 42 -0.61 4.27 10.92
CA PHE A 42 -0.70 4.67 9.52
C PHE A 42 -2.17 4.68 9.10
N ARG A 43 -2.56 5.64 8.27
CA ARG A 43 -3.87 5.72 7.62
C ARG A 43 -3.61 6.07 6.16
N LEU A 44 -4.04 5.20 5.27
CA LEU A 44 -4.02 5.50 3.85
C LEU A 44 -5.11 6.56 3.60
N ASP A 45 -4.76 7.61 2.87
CA ASP A 45 -5.72 8.59 2.36
C ASP A 45 -6.39 8.01 1.10
N ALA A 46 -7.47 7.25 1.32
CA ALA A 46 -8.16 6.53 0.26
C ALA A 46 -8.77 7.48 -0.78
N ASP A 47 -9.29 8.62 -0.34
CA ASP A 47 -9.90 9.63 -1.22
C ASP A 47 -8.86 10.25 -2.14
N ALA A 48 -7.65 10.54 -1.64
CA ALA A 48 -6.55 11.03 -2.47
C ALA A 48 -6.00 9.96 -3.42
N VAL A 49 -5.89 8.71 -2.96
CA VAL A 49 -5.40 7.59 -3.80
C VAL A 49 -6.37 7.26 -4.93
N ALA A 50 -7.68 7.31 -4.67
CA ALA A 50 -8.73 7.05 -5.66
C ALA A 50 -8.69 8.01 -6.86
N GLN A 51 -7.98 9.15 -6.75
CA GLN A 51 -7.81 10.08 -7.87
C GLN A 51 -6.86 9.55 -8.97
N PHE A 52 -6.06 8.52 -8.68
CA PHE A 52 -5.08 7.99 -9.64
C PHE A 52 -4.94 6.47 -9.68
N ALA A 53 -5.56 5.72 -8.76
CA ALA A 53 -5.54 4.26 -8.77
C ALA A 53 -6.73 3.67 -8.01
N ASP A 54 -7.19 2.51 -8.44
CA ASP A 54 -8.04 1.65 -7.63
C ASP A 54 -7.22 1.08 -6.48
N CYS A 55 -7.78 1.07 -5.26
CA CYS A 55 -7.08 0.63 -4.06
C CYS A 55 -7.87 -0.43 -3.30
N GLU A 56 -7.25 -1.60 -3.10
CA GLU A 56 -7.80 -2.74 -2.37
C GLU A 56 -6.91 -3.04 -1.16
N GLU A 57 -7.49 -3.11 0.04
CA GLU A 57 -6.74 -3.56 1.22
C GLU A 57 -6.64 -5.10 1.24
N ILE A 58 -5.41 -5.62 1.27
CA ILE A 58 -5.09 -7.05 1.23
C ILE A 58 -4.40 -7.52 2.51
N SER A 59 -4.48 -6.73 3.59
CA SER A 59 -3.83 -7.01 4.87
C SER A 59 -4.11 -8.44 5.37
N ALA A 60 -5.37 -8.90 5.31
CA ALA A 60 -5.78 -10.21 5.79
C ALA A 60 -5.16 -11.40 5.02
N SER A 61 -4.89 -11.25 3.73
CA SER A 61 -4.32 -12.32 2.88
C SER A 61 -2.78 -12.32 2.88
N THR A 62 -2.15 -11.33 3.52
CA THR A 62 -0.69 -11.16 3.55
C THR A 62 -0.06 -11.46 4.92
N ILE A 63 -0.87 -11.78 5.93
CA ILE A 63 -0.40 -12.21 7.26
C ILE A 63 -0.17 -13.72 7.22
N PRO A 64 1.07 -14.22 7.40
CA PRO A 64 1.30 -15.66 7.54
C PRO A 64 0.61 -16.18 8.80
N ALA A 65 0.15 -17.44 8.78
CA ALA A 65 -0.56 -18.08 9.91
C ALA A 65 0.20 -17.94 11.25
N ASP A 66 1.54 -17.97 11.22
CA ASP A 66 2.40 -17.79 12.38
C ASP A 66 2.29 -16.40 13.06
N PHE A 67 1.72 -15.40 12.36
CA PHE A 67 1.59 -14.02 12.84
C PHE A 67 0.14 -13.60 13.11
N GLU A 68 -0.84 -14.52 13.06
CA GLU A 68 -2.27 -14.23 13.34
C GLU A 68 -2.50 -13.60 14.71
N ARG A 69 -1.71 -13.98 15.73
CA ARG A 69 -1.80 -13.41 17.08
C ARG A 69 -1.39 -11.93 17.16
N ASN A 70 -0.79 -11.39 16.09
CA ASN A 70 -0.25 -10.03 16.00
C ASN A 70 -0.72 -9.31 14.72
N ALA A 71 -1.99 -9.50 14.32
CA ALA A 71 -2.59 -8.97 13.09
C ALA A 71 -2.50 -7.43 12.91
N ARG A 72 -2.17 -6.65 13.97
CA ARG A 72 -2.03 -5.19 13.91
C ARG A 72 -0.64 -4.70 13.52
N ILE A 73 0.32 -5.57 13.21
CA ILE A 73 1.73 -5.19 12.98
C ILE A 73 1.98 -4.73 11.54
N HIS A 74 1.16 -5.11 10.57
CA HIS A 74 1.36 -4.83 9.14
C HIS A 74 0.01 -4.62 8.47
N ARG A 75 -0.04 -3.64 7.55
CA ARG A 75 -1.14 -3.49 6.60
C ARG A 75 -0.60 -3.43 5.19
N ALA A 76 -1.35 -3.95 4.24
CA ALA A 76 -0.99 -3.96 2.83
C ALA A 76 -2.17 -3.61 1.93
N TRP A 77 -1.85 -2.96 0.82
CA TRP A 77 -2.78 -2.58 -0.22
C TRP A 77 -2.24 -2.98 -1.58
N ARG A 78 -3.15 -3.34 -2.46
CA ARG A 78 -2.91 -3.46 -3.90
C ARG A 78 -3.50 -2.23 -4.58
N LEU A 79 -2.70 -1.62 -5.43
CA LEU A 79 -3.10 -0.49 -6.27
C LEU A 79 -2.97 -0.88 -7.73
N THR A 80 -3.98 -0.54 -8.53
CA THR A 80 -3.97 -0.72 -9.98
C THR A 80 -4.26 0.61 -10.66
N ALA A 81 -3.41 0.99 -11.61
CA ALA A 81 -3.67 2.17 -12.44
C ALA A 81 -4.88 1.86 -13.34
N GLY A 82 -5.84 2.79 -13.36
CA GLY A 82 -6.96 2.77 -14.31
C GLY A 82 -6.51 3.00 -15.74
#